data_AF-A0A533VUM0-F1
#
_entry.id   AF-A0A533VUM0-F1
#
_cell.length_a   1.000
_cell.length_b   1.000
_cell.length_c   1.000
_cell.angle_alpha   90.00
_cell.angle_beta   90.00
_cell.angle_gamma   90.00
#
_symmetry.space_group_name_H-M   'P 1'
#
loop_
_entity.id
_entity.type
_entity.pdbx_description
1 polymer ?
#
loop_
_entity_poly.entity_id
_entity_poly.type
_entity_poly.pdbx_seq_one_letter_code
_entity_poly.pdbx_strand_id
1 'polypeptide(L)'
;MLEKSPRPHAAIFAIVLILLVPLLESPTRASAASPTAGVMVPLYTASASQWDSVIQAKVAHPAVPIVGIINPANGPGSTPNATYASLTQKLQSAGVVVLGYVYTSYGSRNSSAVQSDVNDYATWYKVKGIFFDQMAYWSGVESYYNSMTVYAKSIGLTLVVGNSGVDTLPSYVGTVDTIVIYESAGFPNPASLGGWHTNYAKTNWAILPYYVDSLGKACVDSASNYVGYLYVTNGAAPHPWASLPSYFPDLVASLDSAPTNVCLTTQSGASNGSPISGLWVTIGAGGSTVATGFTPLTFAAAPGTQYTVSVSDYQNYAFYYWSDTGSTNRLRLISIQSDNTITAVYFNYAGPPPSGYSKISLATVNSANASLSGFYTTFWSTASILQGCSSPCSVSQGFLYSCFSPCAYFVANGATYYVAVADYGSETFSHWGDGTTARYHAVVIGSSSLVVNLVAVYSP
;
A
#
# COMPACT_ATOMS: atom_id res chain seq x y z
N MET A 1 -11.13 -104.38 18.54
CA MET A 1 -12.26 -104.23 19.48
C MET A 1 -12.40 -102.76 19.83
N LEU A 2 -13.60 -102.21 19.59
CA LEU A 2 -14.27 -101.06 20.25
C LEU A 2 -13.55 -99.70 20.27
N GLU A 3 -14.05 -98.73 19.49
CA GLU A 3 -14.81 -97.52 19.93
C GLU A 3 -13.86 -96.37 20.35
N LYS A 4 -14.00 -95.08 19.99
CA LYS A 4 -15.12 -94.25 19.52
C LYS A 4 -14.55 -92.99 18.82
N SER A 5 -15.34 -92.43 17.90
CA SER A 5 -15.27 -91.10 17.26
C SER A 5 -15.47 -89.93 18.27
N PRO A 6 -15.44 -88.60 17.93
CA PRO A 6 -15.17 -87.91 16.65
C PRO A 6 -14.30 -86.61 16.66
N ARG A 7 -13.67 -86.31 15.50
CA ARG A 7 -13.60 -85.00 14.75
C ARG A 7 -12.86 -83.78 15.37
N PRO A 8 -12.53 -82.72 14.57
CA PRO A 8 -11.99 -82.69 13.20
C PRO A 8 -10.78 -81.72 13.04
N HIS A 9 -9.89 -82.04 12.09
CA HIS A 9 -9.11 -81.14 11.22
C HIS A 9 -8.45 -79.88 11.84
N ALA A 10 -7.21 -80.03 12.30
CA ALA A 10 -6.30 -78.90 12.56
C ALA A 10 -5.60 -78.49 11.24
N ALA A 11 -5.95 -77.31 10.74
CA ALA A 11 -5.21 -76.64 9.68
C ALA A 11 -3.98 -75.93 10.26
N ILE A 12 -2.82 -76.25 9.71
CA ILE A 12 -1.53 -75.64 10.03
C ILE A 12 -1.50 -74.24 9.41
N PHE A 13 -1.33 -73.20 10.24
CA PHE A 13 -0.92 -71.86 9.78
C PHE A 13 0.33 -71.42 10.56
N ALA A 14 1.35 -71.05 9.79
CA ALA A 14 2.64 -70.58 10.26
C ALA A 14 2.49 -69.29 11.08
N ILE A 15 3.14 -69.25 12.25
CA ILE A 15 3.24 -68.09 13.11
C ILE A 15 4.26 -67.12 12.49
N VAL A 16 3.77 -66.01 11.93
CA VAL A 16 4.57 -64.80 11.68
C VAL A 16 4.41 -63.92 12.91
N LEU A 17 5.51 -63.75 13.66
CA LEU A 17 5.59 -62.88 14.82
C LEU A 17 5.68 -61.42 14.34
N ILE A 18 4.54 -60.72 14.28
CA ILE A 18 4.51 -59.26 14.06
C ILE A 18 4.82 -58.59 15.41
N LEU A 19 6.01 -58.00 15.53
CA LEU A 19 6.35 -57.07 16.59
C LEU A 19 5.45 -55.82 16.49
N LEU A 20 4.40 -55.75 17.32
CA LEU A 20 3.67 -54.51 17.56
C LEU A 20 4.57 -53.56 18.35
N VAL A 21 5.17 -52.60 17.65
CA VAL A 21 5.62 -51.35 18.27
C VAL A 21 4.37 -50.51 18.50
N PRO A 22 4.01 -50.11 19.73
CA PRO A 22 2.97 -49.12 19.92
C PRO A 22 3.49 -47.80 19.35
N LEU A 23 2.89 -47.32 18.25
CA LEU A 23 2.98 -45.93 17.85
C LEU A 23 2.42 -45.10 19.02
N LEU A 24 3.30 -44.53 19.84
CA LEU A 24 2.92 -43.37 20.64
C LEU A 24 2.76 -42.22 19.66
N GLU A 25 1.54 -42.06 19.15
CA GLU A 25 1.11 -40.78 18.60
C GLU A 25 1.15 -39.77 19.74
N SER A 26 2.18 -38.94 19.76
CA SER A 26 2.21 -37.73 20.57
C SER A 26 0.94 -36.94 20.26
N PRO A 27 0.09 -36.60 21.24
CA PRO A 27 -0.92 -35.60 21.01
C PRO A 27 -0.16 -34.27 20.95
N THR A 28 0.29 -33.88 19.75
CA THR A 28 0.47 -32.47 19.46
C THR A 28 -0.90 -31.84 19.64
N ARG A 29 -1.18 -31.31 20.83
CA ARG A 29 -2.10 -30.19 20.96
C ARG A 29 -1.48 -29.07 20.14
N ALA A 30 -1.76 -29.06 18.84
CA ALA A 30 -1.85 -27.82 18.12
C ALA A 30 -2.84 -26.98 18.92
N SER A 31 -2.32 -26.01 19.68
CA SER A 31 -3.16 -24.91 20.13
C SER A 31 -3.77 -24.38 18.85
N ALA A 32 -5.10 -24.53 18.70
CA ALA A 32 -5.81 -23.99 17.56
C ALA A 32 -5.39 -22.52 17.44
N ALA A 33 -4.63 -22.20 16.41
CA ALA A 33 -4.32 -20.83 16.09
C ALA A 33 -5.67 -20.11 15.96
N SER A 34 -5.82 -18.95 16.61
CA SER A 34 -7.01 -18.13 16.39
C SER A 34 -7.21 -17.99 14.87
N PRO A 35 -8.41 -18.27 14.33
CA PRO A 35 -8.66 -18.16 12.90
C PRO A 35 -8.45 -16.71 12.39
N THR A 36 -8.50 -15.74 13.30
CA THR A 36 -8.35 -14.32 13.05
C THR A 36 -6.90 -13.85 13.25
N ALA A 37 -6.44 -12.95 12.38
CA ALA A 37 -5.15 -12.26 12.57
C ALA A 37 -5.20 -11.38 13.84
N GLY A 38 -4.04 -11.08 14.40
CA GLY A 38 -3.89 -10.19 15.54
C GLY A 38 -3.40 -8.79 15.16
N VAL A 39 -3.28 -7.94 16.17
CA VAL A 39 -2.71 -6.60 16.03
C VAL A 39 -1.30 -6.56 16.63
N MET A 40 -0.30 -6.08 15.88
CA MET A 40 1.08 -5.91 16.36
C MET A 40 1.43 -4.43 16.44
N VAL A 41 1.30 -3.85 17.63
CA VAL A 41 1.38 -2.41 17.91
C VAL A 41 2.83 -1.99 18.19
N PRO A 42 3.46 -1.15 17.35
CA PRO A 42 4.70 -0.46 17.67
C PRO A 42 4.41 0.62 18.73
N LEU A 43 4.46 0.25 20.01
CA LEU A 43 4.01 1.07 21.13
C LEU A 43 5.14 1.97 21.63
N TYR A 44 5.64 2.85 20.76
CA TYR A 44 6.82 3.70 20.99
C TYR A 44 6.49 5.03 21.67
N THR A 45 5.28 5.13 22.21
CA THR A 45 4.78 6.26 22.99
C THR A 45 4.97 6.00 24.49
N ALA A 46 5.36 7.03 25.23
CA ALA A 46 5.39 6.99 26.70
C ALA A 46 4.04 7.38 27.33
N SER A 47 3.01 7.69 26.52
CA SER A 47 1.71 8.14 27.02
C SER A 47 0.92 7.00 27.66
N ALA A 48 0.75 7.04 28.99
CA ALA A 48 -0.01 6.05 29.73
C ALA A 48 -1.45 5.88 29.21
N SER A 49 -2.10 6.95 28.76
CA SER A 49 -3.46 6.88 28.22
C SER A 49 -3.55 6.07 26.92
N GLN A 50 -2.50 6.08 26.10
CA GLN A 50 -2.46 5.27 24.89
C GLN A 50 -2.23 3.79 25.20
N TRP A 51 -1.45 3.47 26.24
CA TRP A 51 -1.31 2.10 26.73
C TRP A 51 -2.63 1.58 27.31
N ASP A 52 -3.35 2.44 28.04
CA ASP A 52 -4.70 2.11 28.54
C ASP A 52 -5.67 1.85 27.39
N SER A 53 -5.59 2.56 26.25
CA SER A 53 -6.39 2.24 25.05
C SER A 53 -6.11 0.84 24.50
N VAL A 54 -4.85 0.38 24.51
CA VAL A 54 -4.49 -1.00 24.11
C VAL A 54 -5.13 -2.02 25.06
N ILE A 55 -5.06 -1.75 26.37
CA ILE A 55 -5.67 -2.60 27.41
C ILE A 55 -7.18 -2.67 27.22
N GLN A 56 -7.84 -1.54 27.03
CA GLN A 56 -9.29 -1.46 26.85
C GLN A 56 -9.73 -2.24 25.60
N ALA A 57 -9.02 -2.08 24.49
CA ALA A 57 -9.32 -2.83 23.26
C ALA A 57 -9.14 -4.35 23.46
N LYS A 58 -8.10 -4.78 24.18
CA LYS A 58 -7.89 -6.21 24.50
C LYS A 58 -9.01 -6.77 25.39
N VAL A 59 -9.45 -6.00 26.39
CA VAL A 59 -10.55 -6.40 27.28
C VAL A 59 -11.87 -6.49 26.52
N ALA A 60 -12.12 -5.57 25.58
CA ALA A 60 -13.32 -5.57 24.76
C ALA A 60 -13.34 -6.72 23.74
N HIS A 61 -12.18 -7.09 23.19
CA HIS A 61 -12.02 -8.12 22.15
C HIS A 61 -11.01 -9.20 22.59
N PRO A 62 -11.35 -10.03 23.60
CA PRO A 62 -10.41 -10.96 24.20
C PRO A 62 -9.89 -12.03 23.25
N ALA A 63 -10.64 -12.36 22.18
CA ALA A 63 -10.25 -13.35 21.18
C ALA A 63 -9.19 -12.84 20.19
N VAL A 64 -9.06 -11.53 20.01
CA VAL A 64 -8.07 -10.92 19.10
C VAL A 64 -6.70 -10.95 19.77
N PRO A 65 -5.68 -11.59 19.16
CA PRO A 65 -4.31 -11.51 19.66
C PRO A 65 -3.81 -10.06 19.55
N ILE A 66 -3.25 -9.52 20.63
CA ILE A 66 -2.59 -8.21 20.60
C ILE A 66 -1.16 -8.38 21.09
N VAL A 67 -0.22 -7.89 20.28
CA VAL A 67 1.21 -7.84 20.55
C VAL A 67 1.62 -6.38 20.66
N GLY A 68 2.22 -5.97 21.78
CA GLY A 68 2.76 -4.61 21.97
C GLY A 68 4.28 -4.63 21.98
N ILE A 69 4.92 -3.76 21.19
CA ILE A 69 6.38 -3.66 21.12
C ILE A 69 6.82 -2.42 21.89
N ILE A 70 7.60 -2.61 22.96
CA ILE A 70 8.10 -1.51 23.80
C ILE A 70 9.50 -1.09 23.36
N ASN A 71 9.74 0.22 23.34
CA ASN A 71 11.03 0.79 22.97
C ASN A 71 11.43 1.93 23.93
N PRO A 72 11.94 1.62 25.14
CA PRO A 72 12.32 2.63 26.12
C PRO A 72 13.36 3.64 25.62
N ALA A 73 14.38 3.20 24.89
CA ALA A 73 15.50 4.06 24.49
C ALA A 73 16.26 3.55 23.25
N ASN A 74 15.55 3.18 22.16
CA ASN A 74 16.12 2.44 21.02
C ASN A 74 16.78 1.13 21.46
N GLY A 75 16.06 0.41 22.33
CA GLY A 75 16.59 -0.67 23.15
C GLY A 75 16.08 -0.57 24.60
N PRO A 76 16.55 -1.46 25.49
CA PRO A 76 16.02 -1.55 26.86
C PRO A 76 16.41 -0.37 27.76
N GLY A 77 17.41 0.42 27.34
CA GLY A 77 18.04 1.47 28.12
C GLY A 77 19.35 1.00 28.78
N SER A 78 20.08 1.91 29.43
CA SER A 78 21.28 1.57 30.21
C SER A 78 20.96 1.09 31.63
N THR A 79 19.74 1.36 32.12
CA THR A 79 19.20 0.89 33.40
C THR A 79 17.69 0.61 33.27
N PRO A 80 17.10 -0.20 34.17
CA PRO A 80 15.66 -0.48 34.14
C PRO A 80 14.81 0.77 34.31
N ASN A 81 13.83 0.98 33.43
CA ASN A 81 12.87 2.07 33.55
C ASN A 81 11.60 1.60 34.30
N ALA A 82 11.36 2.13 35.50
CA ALA A 82 10.24 1.73 36.36
C ALA A 82 8.85 1.97 35.72
N THR A 83 8.70 3.04 34.93
CA THR A 83 7.44 3.34 34.23
C THR A 83 7.15 2.27 33.17
N TYR A 84 8.14 1.93 32.34
CA TYR A 84 7.98 0.86 31.35
C TYR A 84 7.73 -0.50 32.01
N ALA A 85 8.39 -0.82 33.13
CA ALA A 85 8.15 -2.05 33.86
C ALA A 85 6.70 -2.14 34.37
N SER A 86 6.19 -1.06 34.97
CA SER A 86 4.80 -0.99 35.45
C SER A 86 3.79 -1.10 34.32
N LEU A 87 3.98 -0.35 33.24
CA LEU A 87 3.08 -0.37 32.09
C LEU A 87 3.10 -1.73 31.36
N THR A 88 4.27 -2.37 31.27
CA THR A 88 4.41 -3.72 30.70
C THR A 88 3.60 -4.74 31.50
N GLN A 89 3.68 -4.69 32.83
CA GLN A 89 2.89 -5.58 33.69
C GLN A 89 1.38 -5.36 33.52
N LYS A 90 0.92 -4.12 33.33
CA LYS A 90 -0.50 -3.82 33.06
C LYS A 90 -0.96 -4.42 31.74
N LEU A 91 -0.20 -4.26 30.66
CA LEU A 91 -0.50 -4.90 29.36
C LEU A 91 -0.56 -6.42 29.48
N GLN A 92 0.44 -7.02 30.11
CA GLN A 92 0.51 -8.47 30.31
C GLN A 92 -0.67 -9.00 31.13
N SER A 93 -1.09 -8.27 32.18
CA SER A 93 -2.24 -8.64 33.00
C SER A 93 -3.56 -8.59 32.23
N ALA A 94 -3.65 -7.76 31.19
CA ALA A 94 -4.78 -7.72 30.26
C ALA A 94 -4.73 -8.81 29.17
N GLY A 95 -3.66 -9.63 29.13
CA GLY A 95 -3.48 -10.67 28.12
C GLY A 95 -2.84 -10.19 26.82
N VAL A 96 -2.19 -9.02 26.82
CA VAL A 96 -1.36 -8.55 25.70
C VAL A 96 0.01 -9.20 25.77
N VAL A 97 0.51 -9.71 24.64
CA VAL A 97 1.89 -10.20 24.54
C VAL A 97 2.82 -9.00 24.34
N VAL A 98 3.78 -8.81 25.24
CA VAL A 98 4.72 -7.68 25.14
C VAL A 98 6.08 -8.15 24.64
N LEU A 99 6.64 -7.44 23.64
CA LEU A 99 7.95 -7.66 23.04
C LEU A 99 8.88 -6.48 23.33
N GLY A 100 10.18 -6.74 23.48
CA GLY A 100 11.22 -5.71 23.50
C GLY A 100 11.78 -5.40 22.11
N TYR A 101 11.97 -4.13 21.78
CA TYR A 101 12.62 -3.68 20.54
C TYR A 101 14.15 -3.80 20.61
N VAL A 102 14.79 -4.46 19.64
CA VAL A 102 16.26 -4.54 19.52
C VAL A 102 16.68 -4.36 18.07
N TYR A 103 17.43 -3.32 17.75
CA TYR A 103 17.96 -3.15 16.39
C TYR A 103 19.15 -4.10 16.15
N THR A 104 19.27 -4.60 14.92
CA THR A 104 20.33 -5.56 14.53
C THR A 104 21.29 -5.03 13.48
N SER A 105 21.05 -3.82 12.95
CA SER A 105 21.85 -3.21 11.88
C SER A 105 22.06 -4.16 10.70
N TYR A 106 21.00 -4.83 10.26
CA TYR A 106 21.01 -5.79 9.16
C TYR A 106 22.02 -6.94 9.36
N GLY A 107 22.13 -7.42 10.61
CA GLY A 107 23.02 -8.51 11.02
C GLY A 107 24.46 -8.09 11.31
N SER A 108 24.80 -6.81 11.19
CA SER A 108 26.15 -6.30 11.48
C SER A 108 26.37 -5.97 12.95
N ARG A 109 25.31 -5.78 13.75
CA ARG A 109 25.43 -5.49 15.18
C ARG A 109 25.99 -6.73 15.90
N ASN A 110 26.99 -6.52 16.75
CA ASN A 110 27.64 -7.60 17.49
C ASN A 110 26.61 -8.47 18.23
N SER A 111 26.70 -9.79 18.03
CA SER A 111 25.77 -10.78 18.59
C SER A 111 25.67 -10.72 20.11
N SER A 112 26.78 -10.53 20.84
CA SER A 112 26.73 -10.48 22.31
C SER A 112 26.03 -9.22 22.82
N ALA A 113 26.15 -8.10 22.10
CA ALA A 113 25.41 -6.88 22.42
C ALA A 113 23.91 -7.05 22.19
N VAL A 114 23.50 -7.69 21.09
CA VAL A 114 22.09 -8.03 20.83
C VAL A 114 21.54 -8.98 21.90
N GLN A 115 22.30 -10.02 22.25
CA GLN A 115 21.92 -10.95 23.32
C GLN A 115 21.82 -10.27 24.68
N SER A 116 22.69 -9.31 24.99
CA SER A 116 22.61 -8.49 26.20
C SER A 116 21.29 -7.71 26.26
N ASP A 117 20.94 -6.99 25.19
CA ASP A 117 19.67 -6.25 25.13
C ASP A 117 18.46 -7.19 25.31
N VAL A 118 18.48 -8.34 24.63
CA VAL A 118 17.45 -9.38 24.75
C VAL A 118 17.30 -9.84 26.21
N ASN A 119 18.41 -10.10 26.90
CA ASN A 119 18.42 -10.50 28.30
C ASN A 119 17.92 -9.38 29.23
N ASP A 120 18.28 -8.13 28.96
CA ASP A 120 17.83 -6.98 29.73
C ASP A 120 16.32 -6.79 29.60
N TYR A 121 15.75 -6.96 28.41
CA TYR A 121 14.29 -6.97 28.24
C TYR A 121 13.62 -8.10 29.03
N ALA A 122 14.16 -9.32 28.94
CA ALA A 122 13.65 -10.48 29.67
C ALA A 122 13.73 -10.27 31.20
N THR A 123 14.78 -9.60 31.68
CA THR A 123 15.05 -9.43 33.11
C THR A 123 14.32 -8.23 33.69
N TRP A 124 14.39 -7.08 33.05
CA TRP A 124 13.89 -5.79 33.58
C TRP A 124 12.40 -5.62 33.36
N TYR A 125 11.90 -6.00 32.19
CA TYR A 125 10.51 -5.77 31.79
C TYR A 125 9.69 -7.06 31.73
N LYS A 126 10.32 -8.23 31.92
CA LYS A 126 9.65 -9.54 31.93
C LYS A 126 8.84 -9.81 30.66
N VAL A 127 9.30 -9.29 29.52
CA VAL A 127 8.64 -9.47 28.22
C VAL A 127 8.50 -10.95 27.85
N LYS A 128 7.58 -11.26 26.93
CA LYS A 128 7.36 -12.63 26.43
C LYS A 128 8.04 -12.89 25.09
N GLY A 129 8.69 -11.88 24.53
CA GLY A 129 9.37 -12.01 23.27
C GLY A 129 10.20 -10.80 22.89
N ILE A 130 10.78 -10.85 21.69
CA ILE A 130 11.65 -9.82 21.16
C ILE A 130 11.27 -9.46 19.72
N PHE A 131 11.47 -8.21 19.36
CA PHE A 131 11.30 -7.65 18.03
C PHE A 131 12.65 -7.15 17.53
N PHE A 132 13.23 -7.86 16.56
CA PHE A 132 14.50 -7.50 15.93
C PHE A 132 14.26 -6.55 14.77
N ASP A 133 14.59 -5.28 14.96
CA ASP A 133 14.47 -4.27 13.93
C ASP A 133 15.71 -4.18 13.04
N GLN A 134 15.54 -3.58 11.86
CA GLN A 134 16.57 -3.52 10.83
C GLN A 134 17.05 -4.94 10.46
N MET A 135 16.11 -5.86 10.26
CA MET A 135 16.40 -7.22 9.85
C MET A 135 16.88 -7.25 8.39
N ALA A 136 17.92 -8.04 8.08
CA ALA A 136 18.36 -8.24 6.71
C ALA A 136 17.31 -9.02 5.89
N TYR A 137 17.25 -8.74 4.60
CA TYR A 137 16.31 -9.37 3.66
C TYR A 137 17.00 -10.03 2.46
N TRP A 138 18.33 -10.08 2.44
CA TRP A 138 19.15 -10.73 1.42
C TRP A 138 19.84 -11.98 1.97
N SER A 139 20.27 -12.90 1.10
CA SER A 139 20.88 -14.16 1.51
C SER A 139 22.22 -13.98 2.23
N GLY A 140 22.52 -14.86 3.17
CA GLY A 140 23.81 -14.96 3.88
C GLY A 140 23.80 -14.49 5.33
N VAL A 141 22.66 -14.00 5.84
CA VAL A 141 22.51 -13.47 7.21
C VAL A 141 21.55 -14.32 8.04
N GLU A 142 20.95 -15.36 7.47
CA GLU A 142 19.95 -16.23 8.11
C GLU A 142 20.48 -16.88 9.39
N SER A 143 21.75 -17.30 9.40
CA SER A 143 22.39 -17.93 10.56
C SER A 143 22.48 -16.99 11.77
N TYR A 144 22.67 -15.69 11.52
CA TYR A 144 22.66 -14.67 12.56
C TYR A 144 21.30 -14.64 13.26
N TYR A 145 20.20 -14.48 12.51
CA TYR A 145 18.85 -14.41 13.09
C TYR A 145 18.44 -15.72 13.74
N ASN A 146 18.76 -16.87 13.13
CA ASN A 146 18.53 -18.17 13.74
C ASN A 146 19.25 -18.29 15.10
N SER A 147 20.50 -17.84 15.20
CA SER A 147 21.24 -17.88 16.47
C SER A 147 20.63 -16.97 17.55
N MET A 148 20.11 -15.79 17.18
CA MET A 148 19.43 -14.89 18.11
C MET A 148 18.09 -15.46 18.57
N THR A 149 17.34 -16.10 17.67
CA THR A 149 16.11 -16.81 18.01
C THR A 149 16.40 -17.94 18.99
N VAL A 150 17.39 -18.81 18.72
CA VAL A 150 17.79 -19.88 19.63
C VAL A 150 18.15 -19.32 21.01
N TYR A 151 18.93 -18.23 21.07
CA TYR A 151 19.27 -17.58 22.34
C TYR A 151 18.02 -17.06 23.08
N ALA A 152 17.16 -16.30 22.41
CA ALA A 152 15.93 -15.76 22.98
C ALA A 152 15.05 -16.88 23.56
N LYS A 153 14.86 -17.98 22.82
CA LYS A 153 14.11 -19.15 23.31
C LYS A 153 14.79 -19.83 24.49
N SER A 154 16.13 -19.92 24.50
CA SER A 154 16.89 -20.56 25.59
C SER A 154 16.71 -19.87 26.95
N ILE A 155 16.41 -18.57 26.95
CA ILE A 155 16.12 -17.80 28.17
C ILE A 155 14.61 -17.65 28.44
N GLY A 156 13.76 -18.41 27.74
CA GLY A 156 12.33 -18.51 28.01
C GLY A 156 11.44 -17.51 27.29
N LEU A 157 11.95 -16.76 26.31
CA LEU A 157 11.11 -15.95 25.42
C LEU A 157 10.40 -16.85 24.41
N THR A 158 9.14 -16.56 24.11
CA THR A 158 8.28 -17.45 23.31
C THR A 158 7.96 -16.91 21.92
N LEU A 159 8.13 -15.61 21.68
CA LEU A 159 7.87 -14.97 20.38
C LEU A 159 9.08 -14.12 19.94
N VAL A 160 9.58 -14.36 18.74
CA VAL A 160 10.69 -13.65 18.11
C VAL A 160 10.19 -13.15 16.77
N VAL A 161 10.11 -11.83 16.65
CA VAL A 161 9.68 -11.15 15.43
C VAL A 161 10.90 -10.49 14.82
N GLY A 162 11.05 -10.56 13.50
CA GLY A 162 12.04 -9.77 12.77
C GLY A 162 11.35 -8.76 11.86
N ASN A 163 11.90 -7.56 11.76
CA ASN A 163 11.38 -6.51 10.90
C ASN A 163 12.37 -6.13 9.82
N SER A 164 12.15 -6.66 8.62
CA SER A 164 12.87 -6.23 7.42
C SER A 164 12.25 -4.96 6.81
N GLY A 165 10.98 -4.69 7.11
CA GLY A 165 10.20 -3.57 6.55
C GLY A 165 9.83 -3.76 5.07
N VAL A 166 10.38 -4.77 4.42
CA VAL A 166 10.20 -5.14 3.01
C VAL A 166 10.18 -6.66 2.86
N ASP A 167 9.73 -7.12 1.69
CA ASP A 167 9.72 -8.54 1.34
C ASP A 167 11.14 -9.16 1.41
N THR A 168 11.21 -10.47 1.65
CA THR A 168 12.44 -11.21 1.96
C THR A 168 12.59 -12.46 1.08
N LEU A 169 13.38 -13.44 1.52
CA LEU A 169 13.61 -14.71 0.84
C LEU A 169 13.00 -15.88 1.61
N PRO A 170 12.56 -16.96 0.93
CA PRO A 170 12.08 -18.17 1.60
C PRO A 170 13.06 -18.78 2.63
N SER A 171 14.38 -18.53 2.48
CA SER A 171 15.41 -19.00 3.41
C SER A 171 15.32 -18.37 4.81
N TYR A 172 14.66 -17.22 4.95
CA TYR A 172 14.44 -16.59 6.24
C TYR A 172 13.29 -17.21 7.04
N VAL A 173 12.42 -17.99 6.40
CA VAL A 173 11.29 -18.63 7.10
C VAL A 173 11.81 -19.61 8.14
N GLY A 174 11.42 -19.39 9.40
CA GLY A 174 11.85 -20.19 10.54
C GLY A 174 13.13 -19.70 11.22
N THR A 175 13.83 -18.70 10.66
CA THR A 175 14.93 -18.02 11.39
C THR A 175 14.42 -17.18 12.55
N VAL A 176 13.18 -16.70 12.45
CA VAL A 176 12.35 -16.03 13.47
C VAL A 176 10.91 -16.57 13.34
N ASP A 177 10.05 -16.33 14.34
CA ASP A 177 8.67 -16.86 14.31
C ASP A 177 7.77 -16.08 13.33
N THR A 178 7.95 -14.75 13.26
CA THR A 178 7.17 -13.84 12.40
C THR A 178 8.10 -12.80 11.78
N ILE A 179 7.89 -12.46 10.50
CA ILE A 179 8.63 -11.44 9.77
C ILE A 179 7.66 -10.32 9.36
N VAL A 180 8.00 -9.07 9.69
CA VAL A 180 7.33 -7.90 9.13
C VAL A 180 7.86 -7.67 7.71
N ILE A 181 7.06 -8.03 6.72
CA ILE A 181 7.42 -8.03 5.28
C ILE A 181 6.97 -6.75 4.55
N TYR A 182 6.34 -5.83 5.26
CA TYR A 182 5.90 -4.56 4.70
C TYR A 182 5.80 -3.50 5.79
N GLU A 183 6.50 -2.39 5.62
CA GLU A 183 6.42 -1.20 6.46
C GLU A 183 6.48 0.03 5.54
N SER A 184 5.32 0.49 5.06
CA SER A 184 5.27 1.58 4.09
C SER A 184 3.98 2.39 4.15
N ALA A 185 3.92 3.46 3.36
CA ALA A 185 2.76 4.31 3.22
C ALA A 185 1.62 3.58 2.48
N GLY A 186 0.43 3.55 3.09
CA GLY A 186 -0.74 2.84 2.56
C GLY A 186 -0.69 1.33 2.80
N PHE A 187 -1.76 0.62 2.41
CA PHE A 187 -1.76 -0.84 2.41
C PHE A 187 -0.90 -1.38 1.24
N PRO A 188 -0.26 -2.56 1.41
CA PRO A 188 0.40 -3.24 0.30
C PRO A 188 -0.61 -3.61 -0.78
N ASN A 189 -0.13 -3.82 -2.01
CA ASN A 189 -0.91 -4.52 -3.01
C ASN A 189 -1.20 -5.94 -2.50
N PRO A 190 -2.46 -6.40 -2.38
CA PRO A 190 -2.76 -7.73 -1.87
C PRO A 190 -2.05 -8.87 -2.63
N ALA A 191 -1.77 -8.68 -3.93
CA ALA A 191 -1.00 -9.64 -4.72
C ALA A 191 0.44 -9.83 -4.21
N SER A 192 1.04 -8.83 -3.56
CA SER A 192 2.39 -8.95 -2.97
C SER A 192 2.41 -9.77 -1.68
N LEU A 193 1.26 -9.95 -1.02
CA LEU A 193 1.13 -10.83 0.14
C LEU A 193 0.85 -12.29 -0.24
N GLY A 194 0.56 -12.54 -1.53
CA GLY A 194 0.37 -13.87 -2.10
C GLY A 194 1.66 -14.54 -2.54
N GLY A 195 1.54 -15.46 -3.50
CA GLY A 195 2.68 -16.13 -4.13
C GLY A 195 3.36 -17.14 -3.20
N TRP A 196 4.67 -17.01 -3.00
CA TRP A 196 5.43 -17.99 -2.22
C TRP A 196 5.09 -17.95 -0.72
N HIS A 197 4.62 -16.80 -0.20
CA HIS A 197 4.21 -16.63 1.19
C HIS A 197 3.11 -17.60 1.61
N THR A 198 2.19 -17.93 0.69
CA THR A 198 1.06 -18.84 0.97
C THR A 198 1.47 -20.31 1.06
N ASN A 199 2.74 -20.64 0.79
CA ASN A 199 3.31 -21.96 1.11
C ASN A 199 3.61 -22.12 2.61
N TYR A 200 3.49 -21.04 3.39
CA TYR A 200 3.78 -21.00 4.82
C TYR A 200 2.55 -20.53 5.61
N ALA A 201 2.55 -20.75 6.92
CA ALA A 201 1.45 -20.29 7.77
C ALA A 201 1.40 -18.76 7.80
N LYS A 202 0.20 -18.16 7.75
CA LYS A 202 0.05 -16.70 7.80
C LYS A 202 0.70 -16.07 9.04
N THR A 203 0.81 -16.80 10.13
CA THR A 203 1.50 -16.38 11.38
C THR A 203 2.99 -16.08 11.20
N ASN A 204 3.59 -16.52 10.10
CA ASN A 204 4.96 -16.17 9.73
C ASN A 204 5.08 -14.71 9.26
N TRP A 205 3.97 -14.02 9.00
CA TRP A 205 3.96 -12.72 8.34
C TRP A 205 3.25 -11.65 9.17
N ALA A 206 3.79 -10.44 9.08
CA ALA A 206 3.17 -9.22 9.60
C ALA A 206 3.35 -8.04 8.63
N ILE A 207 2.47 -7.04 8.72
CA ILE A 207 2.57 -5.78 7.96
C ILE A 207 2.30 -4.56 8.86
N LEU A 208 2.97 -3.45 8.57
CA LEU A 208 2.86 -2.17 9.28
C LEU A 208 2.57 -0.99 8.31
N PRO A 209 1.37 -0.90 7.70
CA PRO A 209 0.93 0.29 6.96
C PRO A 209 0.89 1.58 7.79
N TYR A 210 1.47 2.67 7.28
CA TYR A 210 1.33 4.03 7.84
C TYR A 210 0.77 5.03 6.80
N TYR A 211 0.51 6.29 7.15
CA TYR A 211 -0.23 7.24 6.29
C TYR A 211 -1.62 6.76 5.84
N VAL A 212 -2.34 6.05 6.72
CA VAL A 212 -3.70 5.58 6.45
C VAL A 212 -4.69 6.39 7.29
N ASP A 213 -5.32 7.42 6.71
CA ASP A 213 -6.14 8.39 7.47
C ASP A 213 -7.43 7.80 8.06
N SER A 214 -7.90 6.67 7.53
CA SER A 214 -9.06 5.93 8.05
C SER A 214 -8.80 4.43 7.96
N LEU A 215 -9.32 3.64 8.90
CA LEU A 215 -8.99 2.22 9.08
C LEU A 215 -8.96 1.38 7.78
N GLY A 216 -9.93 1.61 6.89
CA GLY A 216 -10.12 0.77 5.71
C GLY A 216 -10.38 -0.69 6.10
N LYS A 217 -11.47 -0.97 6.84
CA LYS A 217 -11.79 -2.29 7.42
C LYS A 217 -11.60 -3.46 6.43
N ALA A 218 -12.07 -3.33 5.19
CA ALA A 218 -11.90 -4.42 4.22
C ALA A 218 -10.44 -4.77 3.91
N CYS A 219 -9.51 -3.84 4.11
CA CYS A 219 -8.09 -4.04 3.85
C CYS A 219 -7.34 -4.58 5.03
N VAL A 220 -7.83 -4.30 6.23
CA VAL A 220 -7.54 -5.13 7.40
C VAL A 220 -8.04 -6.56 7.18
N ASP A 221 -9.31 -6.72 6.81
CA ASP A 221 -9.97 -8.00 6.54
C ASP A 221 -9.22 -8.79 5.45
N SER A 222 -8.91 -8.18 4.31
CA SER A 222 -8.14 -8.77 3.20
C SER A 222 -6.75 -9.20 3.66
N ALA A 223 -5.96 -8.29 4.22
CA ALA A 223 -4.60 -8.59 4.66
C ALA A 223 -4.58 -9.71 5.71
N SER A 224 -5.58 -9.78 6.60
CA SER A 224 -5.71 -10.81 7.63
C SER A 224 -5.86 -12.24 7.10
N ASN A 225 -6.17 -12.41 5.81
CA ASN A 225 -6.14 -13.71 5.14
C ASN A 225 -4.71 -14.20 4.87
N TYR A 226 -3.77 -13.26 4.67
CA TYR A 226 -2.40 -13.55 4.28
C TYR A 226 -1.40 -13.43 5.43
N VAL A 227 -1.69 -12.59 6.42
CA VAL A 227 -0.79 -12.32 7.55
C VAL A 227 -1.42 -12.63 8.90
N GLY A 228 -0.59 -13.02 9.85
CA GLY A 228 -1.01 -13.34 11.22
C GLY A 228 -1.09 -12.12 12.12
N TYR A 229 -0.38 -11.04 11.77
CA TYR A 229 -0.44 -9.77 12.48
C TYR A 229 -0.43 -8.58 11.54
N LEU A 230 -1.11 -7.50 11.91
CA LEU A 230 -1.00 -6.22 11.21
C LEU A 230 -1.14 -5.06 12.18
N TYR A 231 -0.64 -3.88 11.81
CA TYR A 231 -0.97 -2.63 12.48
C TYR A 231 -0.99 -1.49 11.48
N VAL A 232 -2.07 -0.72 11.52
CA VAL A 232 -2.38 0.31 10.54
C VAL A 232 -2.53 1.63 11.29
N THR A 233 -1.89 2.69 10.80
CA THR A 233 -1.91 4.01 11.46
C THR A 233 -1.98 5.16 10.47
N ASN A 234 -2.58 6.28 10.89
CA ASN A 234 -2.51 7.57 10.21
C ASN A 234 -1.23 8.35 10.55
N GLY A 235 -0.36 7.76 11.38
CA GLY A 235 0.95 8.31 11.68
C GLY A 235 1.78 8.59 10.44
N ALA A 236 2.54 9.68 10.48
CA ALA A 236 3.33 10.20 9.39
C ALA A 236 4.84 10.04 9.65
N ALA A 237 5.62 9.99 8.57
CA ALA A 237 7.08 10.07 8.65
C ALA A 237 7.52 11.40 9.30
N PRO A 238 8.66 11.43 10.01
CA PRO A 238 9.62 10.34 10.19
C PRO A 238 9.28 9.34 11.31
N HIS A 239 8.22 9.57 12.09
CA HIS A 239 7.89 8.77 13.27
C HIS A 239 6.41 8.36 13.29
N PRO A 240 5.97 7.47 12.39
CA PRO A 240 4.56 7.06 12.28
C PRO A 240 4.04 6.33 13.53
N TRP A 241 4.93 5.85 14.38
CA TRP A 241 4.66 5.06 15.58
C TRP A 241 4.51 5.90 16.87
N ALA A 242 4.57 7.23 16.77
CA ALA A 242 4.58 8.12 17.94
C ALA A 242 3.25 8.17 18.71
N SER A 243 2.15 7.76 18.08
CA SER A 243 0.82 7.72 18.68
C SER A 243 -0.05 6.62 18.08
N LEU A 244 -1.03 6.14 18.84
CA LEU A 244 -2.08 5.29 18.29
C LEU A 244 -3.01 6.11 17.38
N PRO A 245 -3.53 5.54 16.28
CA PRO A 245 -4.57 6.18 15.49
C PRO A 245 -5.88 6.28 16.28
N SER A 246 -6.70 7.28 15.97
CA SER A 246 -8.01 7.45 16.61
C SER A 246 -8.94 6.25 16.40
N TYR A 247 -8.78 5.54 15.28
CA TYR A 247 -9.54 4.34 14.92
C TYR A 247 -8.93 3.04 15.48
N PHE A 248 -7.94 3.10 16.39
CA PHE A 248 -7.31 1.90 16.96
C PHE A 248 -8.31 0.90 17.58
N PRO A 249 -9.34 1.31 18.35
CA PRO A 249 -10.35 0.38 18.84
C PRO A 249 -11.09 -0.36 17.71
N ASP A 250 -11.42 0.36 16.63
CA ASP A 250 -12.10 -0.22 15.47
C ASP A 250 -11.21 -1.20 14.70
N LEU A 251 -9.88 -0.98 14.68
CA LEU A 251 -8.89 -1.91 14.12
C LEU A 251 -8.90 -3.24 14.88
N VAL A 252 -8.97 -3.20 16.21
CA VAL A 252 -9.04 -4.42 17.01
C VAL A 252 -10.39 -5.10 16.80
N ALA A 253 -11.48 -4.33 16.83
CA ALA A 253 -12.84 -4.84 16.63
C ALA A 253 -13.03 -5.53 15.27
N SER A 254 -12.38 -5.01 14.21
CA SER A 254 -12.52 -5.59 12.87
C SER A 254 -11.96 -7.00 12.74
N LEU A 255 -10.96 -7.34 13.55
CA LEU A 255 -10.31 -8.65 13.60
C LEU A 255 -10.99 -9.63 14.57
N ASP A 256 -12.06 -9.21 15.25
CA ASP A 256 -12.83 -10.04 16.18
C ASP A 256 -13.85 -10.95 15.45
N SER A 257 -13.89 -10.92 14.12
CA SER A 257 -14.76 -11.74 13.27
C SER A 257 -14.10 -12.03 11.92
N ALA A 258 -14.56 -13.06 11.21
CA ALA A 258 -14.00 -13.42 9.90
C ALA A 258 -14.24 -12.30 8.84
N PRO A 259 -13.26 -12.04 7.94
CA PRO A 259 -13.37 -11.08 6.84
C PRO A 259 -14.62 -11.23 5.96
N THR A 260 -15.30 -10.14 5.60
CA THR A 260 -16.45 -10.17 4.65
C THR A 260 -16.33 -9.22 3.46
N ASN A 261 -15.32 -8.35 3.42
CA ASN A 261 -15.14 -7.33 2.37
C ASN A 261 -13.82 -7.50 1.60
N VAL A 262 -13.70 -6.83 0.45
CA VAL A 262 -12.53 -6.85 -0.45
C VAL A 262 -11.98 -5.45 -0.71
N CYS A 263 -10.70 -5.33 -1.09
CA CYS A 263 -10.03 -4.05 -1.34
C CYS A 263 -10.06 -3.65 -2.82
N LEU A 264 -10.47 -2.41 -3.07
CA LEU A 264 -10.24 -1.71 -4.33
C LEU A 264 -9.16 -0.66 -4.14
N THR A 265 -7.99 -0.87 -4.74
CA THR A 265 -6.91 0.12 -4.74
C THR A 265 -6.86 0.85 -6.08
N THR A 266 -6.96 2.17 -6.04
CA THR A 266 -6.77 3.05 -7.20
C THR A 266 -5.38 3.65 -7.16
N GLN A 267 -4.54 3.28 -8.12
CA GLN A 267 -3.20 3.83 -8.32
C GLN A 267 -3.20 4.84 -9.48
N SER A 268 -2.12 5.62 -9.57
CA SER A 268 -1.83 6.40 -10.76
C SER A 268 -0.41 6.18 -11.24
N GLY A 269 -0.23 6.26 -12.56
CA GLY A 269 1.07 6.16 -13.20
C GLY A 269 1.15 7.03 -14.44
N ALA A 270 2.36 7.43 -14.81
CA ALA A 270 2.61 8.08 -16.08
C ALA A 270 2.55 7.05 -17.21
N SER A 271 2.29 7.53 -18.43
CA SER A 271 2.27 6.69 -19.65
C SER A 271 3.55 5.89 -19.91
N ASN A 272 4.68 6.25 -19.30
CA ASN A 272 5.95 5.51 -19.37
C ASN A 272 6.08 4.41 -18.27
N GLY A 273 5.04 4.18 -17.47
CA GLY A 273 5.01 3.19 -16.38
C GLY A 273 5.53 3.70 -15.04
N SER A 274 6.05 4.93 -14.94
CA SER A 274 6.50 5.49 -13.66
C SER A 274 5.31 5.75 -12.73
N PRO A 275 5.38 5.38 -11.43
CA PRO A 275 4.30 5.66 -10.49
C PRO A 275 4.15 7.16 -10.25
N ILE A 276 2.90 7.62 -10.11
CA ILE A 276 2.56 8.98 -9.67
C ILE A 276 1.73 8.84 -8.40
N SER A 277 2.07 9.57 -7.36
CA SER A 277 1.26 9.71 -6.14
C SER A 277 0.67 11.11 -6.02
N GLY A 278 -0.39 11.25 -5.23
CA GLY A 278 -0.97 12.56 -4.93
C GLY A 278 -2.06 13.03 -5.89
N LEU A 279 -2.61 12.17 -6.76
CA LEU A 279 -3.72 12.53 -7.64
C LEU A 279 -5.05 12.24 -6.97
N TRP A 280 -6.00 13.17 -7.04
CA TRP A 280 -7.28 13.05 -6.34
C TRP A 280 -8.18 11.98 -6.98
N VAL A 281 -8.77 11.15 -6.14
CA VAL A 281 -9.70 10.06 -6.48
C VAL A 281 -11.01 10.26 -5.72
N THR A 282 -12.12 9.97 -6.38
CA THR A 282 -13.46 9.90 -5.79
C THR A 282 -14.10 8.57 -6.17
N ILE A 283 -14.65 7.86 -5.19
CA ILE A 283 -15.34 6.59 -5.36
C ILE A 283 -16.80 6.78 -4.93
N GLY A 284 -17.73 6.43 -5.81
CA GLY A 284 -19.16 6.46 -5.56
C GLY A 284 -19.81 5.08 -5.62
N ALA A 285 -20.93 4.91 -4.91
CA ALA A 285 -21.81 3.76 -4.99
C ALA A 285 -23.27 4.22 -4.83
N GLY A 286 -24.19 3.67 -5.63
CA GLY A 286 -25.61 4.01 -5.53
C GLY A 286 -25.92 5.51 -5.69
N GLY A 287 -25.12 6.24 -6.47
CA GLY A 287 -25.28 7.69 -6.68
C GLY A 287 -24.71 8.59 -5.58
N SER A 288 -24.13 8.03 -4.51
CA SER A 288 -23.47 8.78 -3.42
C SER A 288 -21.96 8.57 -3.43
N THR A 289 -21.19 9.57 -3.01
CA THR A 289 -19.74 9.41 -2.76
C THR A 289 -19.53 8.59 -1.48
N VAL A 290 -18.74 7.52 -1.58
CA VAL A 290 -18.43 6.61 -0.47
C VAL A 290 -16.98 6.67 -0.03
N ALA A 291 -16.07 7.19 -0.86
CA ALA A 291 -14.70 7.50 -0.47
C ALA A 291 -14.08 8.58 -1.36
N THR A 292 -13.11 9.30 -0.79
CA THR A 292 -12.25 10.26 -1.51
C THR A 292 -10.85 10.22 -0.92
N GLY A 293 -9.85 10.60 -1.71
CA GLY A 293 -8.49 10.73 -1.22
C GLY A 293 -7.49 10.85 -2.36
N PHE A 294 -6.20 10.81 -2.05
CA PHE A 294 -5.13 10.89 -3.04
C PHE A 294 -4.61 9.50 -3.40
N THR A 295 -4.13 9.32 -4.63
CA THR A 295 -3.48 8.08 -5.07
C THR A 295 -2.14 7.85 -4.33
N PRO A 296 -1.82 6.59 -3.95
CA PRO A 296 -2.69 5.41 -4.03
C PRO A 296 -3.84 5.49 -3.00
N LEU A 297 -5.09 5.39 -3.47
CA LEU A 297 -6.26 5.36 -2.61
C LEU A 297 -6.77 3.92 -2.52
N THR A 298 -6.87 3.39 -1.30
CA THR A 298 -7.45 2.07 -1.06
C THR A 298 -8.80 2.20 -0.38
N PHE A 299 -9.81 1.53 -0.93
CA PHE A 299 -11.19 1.57 -0.48
C PHE A 299 -11.75 0.17 -0.22
N ALA A 300 -12.54 0.08 0.84
CA ALA A 300 -13.22 -1.12 1.28
C ALA A 300 -14.52 -1.37 0.49
N ALA A 301 -14.49 -2.30 -0.46
CA ALA A 301 -15.62 -2.63 -1.31
C ALA A 301 -16.35 -3.89 -0.83
N ALA A 302 -17.67 -3.86 -0.88
CA ALA A 302 -18.52 -5.03 -0.69
C ALA A 302 -18.46 -5.91 -1.96
N PRO A 303 -18.20 -7.23 -1.85
CA PRO A 303 -18.12 -8.12 -2.99
C PRO A 303 -19.36 -8.05 -3.89
N GLY A 304 -19.15 -7.96 -5.20
CA GLY A 304 -20.22 -7.87 -6.20
C GLY A 304 -20.95 -6.53 -6.27
N THR A 305 -20.70 -5.60 -5.35
CA THR A 305 -21.27 -4.24 -5.43
C THR A 305 -20.60 -3.45 -6.56
N GLN A 306 -21.39 -2.66 -7.28
CA GLN A 306 -20.88 -1.78 -8.33
C GLN A 306 -20.46 -0.43 -7.76
N TYR A 307 -19.25 -0.01 -8.11
CA TYR A 307 -18.63 1.25 -7.75
C TYR A 307 -18.27 2.07 -8.99
N THR A 308 -18.29 3.39 -8.85
CA THR A 308 -17.80 4.33 -9.87
C THR A 308 -16.58 5.04 -9.33
N VAL A 309 -15.42 4.81 -9.95
CA VAL A 309 -14.18 5.53 -9.62
C VAL A 309 -13.98 6.67 -10.62
N SER A 310 -13.65 7.85 -10.10
CA SER A 310 -13.30 9.04 -10.88
C SER A 310 -11.97 9.60 -10.38
N VAL A 311 -11.17 10.13 -11.29
CA VAL A 311 -9.84 10.67 -10.98
C VAL A 311 -9.66 12.07 -11.58
N SER A 312 -8.96 12.96 -10.89
CA SER A 312 -8.77 14.35 -11.32
C SER A 312 -7.44 14.59 -12.03
N ASP A 313 -7.38 15.67 -12.81
CA ASP A 313 -6.12 16.20 -13.35
C ASP A 313 -5.45 17.10 -12.30
N TYR A 314 -4.12 17.20 -12.32
CA TYR A 314 -3.37 18.02 -11.38
C TYR A 314 -2.02 18.46 -11.96
N GLN A 315 -1.72 19.76 -11.90
CA GLN A 315 -0.52 20.37 -12.49
C GLN A 315 -0.32 19.95 -13.96
N ASN A 316 0.80 19.31 -14.29
CA ASN A 316 1.13 18.85 -15.65
C ASN A 316 0.53 17.47 -15.97
N TYR A 317 -0.22 16.87 -15.06
CA TYR A 317 -0.80 15.54 -15.23
C TYR A 317 -2.27 15.60 -15.60
N ALA A 318 -2.61 15.01 -16.74
CA ALA A 318 -3.99 14.83 -17.19
C ALA A 318 -4.31 13.35 -17.46
N PHE A 319 -5.50 12.92 -17.05
CA PHE A 319 -5.95 11.54 -17.23
C PHE A 319 -5.92 11.15 -18.70
N TYR A 320 -5.33 10.01 -18.99
CA TYR A 320 -5.20 9.47 -20.34
C TYR A 320 -6.12 8.26 -20.52
N TYR A 321 -5.90 7.18 -19.77
CA TYR A 321 -6.75 5.99 -19.82
C TYR A 321 -6.64 5.14 -18.56
N TRP A 322 -7.59 4.22 -18.38
CA TRP A 322 -7.51 3.16 -17.38
C TRP A 322 -6.72 1.97 -17.89
N SER A 323 -5.62 1.62 -17.24
CA SER A 323 -4.70 0.56 -17.68
C SER A 323 -5.34 -0.82 -17.88
N ASP A 324 -6.35 -1.15 -17.07
CA ASP A 324 -7.03 -2.44 -17.07
C ASP A 324 -8.03 -2.61 -18.24
N THR A 325 -8.56 -1.50 -18.77
CA THR A 325 -9.62 -1.50 -19.79
C THR A 325 -9.23 -0.77 -21.08
N GLY A 326 -8.16 0.03 -21.07
CA GLY A 326 -7.82 0.95 -22.16
C GLY A 326 -8.80 2.13 -22.29
N SER A 327 -9.77 2.28 -21.38
CA SER A 327 -10.83 3.28 -21.48
C SER A 327 -10.30 4.69 -21.24
N THR A 328 -10.60 5.61 -22.16
CA THR A 328 -10.35 7.05 -22.02
C THR A 328 -11.48 7.78 -21.29
N ASN A 329 -12.53 7.07 -20.86
CA ASN A 329 -13.55 7.64 -19.98
C ASN A 329 -12.98 7.74 -18.56
N ARG A 330 -12.99 8.96 -18.01
CA ARG A 330 -12.53 9.25 -16.64
C ARG A 330 -13.31 8.47 -15.57
N LEU A 331 -14.58 8.18 -15.82
CA LEU A 331 -15.41 7.36 -14.95
C LEU A 331 -15.19 5.87 -15.22
N ARG A 332 -14.79 5.12 -14.19
CA ARG A 332 -14.58 3.67 -14.22
C ARG A 332 -15.62 2.97 -13.37
N LEU A 333 -16.55 2.26 -14.01
CA LEU A 333 -17.54 1.42 -13.32
C LEU A 333 -16.98 0.02 -13.07
N ILE A 334 -16.84 -0.38 -11.81
CA ILE A 334 -16.22 -1.65 -11.43
C ILE A 334 -17.03 -2.40 -10.36
N SER A 335 -17.14 -3.71 -10.50
CA SER A 335 -17.58 -4.63 -9.45
C SER A 335 -16.48 -5.62 -9.19
N ILE A 336 -16.14 -5.84 -7.93
CA ILE A 336 -15.04 -6.74 -7.55
C ILE A 336 -15.54 -7.85 -6.64
N GLN A 337 -15.07 -9.07 -6.86
CA GLN A 337 -15.38 -10.26 -6.04
C GLN A 337 -14.21 -10.65 -5.13
N SER A 338 -13.01 -10.19 -5.49
CA SER A 338 -11.75 -10.34 -4.77
C SER A 338 -11.03 -9.00 -4.82
N ASP A 339 -9.97 -8.86 -4.04
CA ASP A 339 -9.14 -7.66 -4.07
C ASP A 339 -8.67 -7.32 -5.48
N ASN A 340 -8.62 -6.04 -5.79
CA ASN A 340 -8.29 -5.56 -7.12
C ASN A 340 -7.55 -4.22 -7.06
N THR A 341 -6.59 -4.05 -7.95
CA THR A 341 -5.90 -2.78 -8.18
C THR A 341 -6.21 -2.29 -9.58
N ILE A 342 -6.69 -1.05 -9.69
CA ILE A 342 -6.85 -0.35 -10.96
C ILE A 342 -5.86 0.81 -11.02
N THR A 343 -5.27 1.04 -12.20
CA THR A 343 -4.32 2.13 -12.39
C THR A 343 -4.84 3.11 -13.43
N ALA A 344 -5.02 4.36 -13.01
CA ALA A 344 -5.25 5.49 -13.90
C ALA A 344 -3.92 5.95 -14.50
N VAL A 345 -3.83 5.94 -15.83
CA VAL A 345 -2.65 6.37 -16.56
C VAL A 345 -2.81 7.83 -16.94
N TYR A 346 -1.75 8.62 -16.71
CA TYR A 346 -1.73 10.04 -16.97
C TYR A 346 -0.68 10.42 -18.02
N PHE A 347 -1.01 11.44 -18.80
CA PHE A 347 -0.03 12.21 -19.56
C PHE A 347 0.75 13.14 -18.65
N ASN A 348 2.01 13.41 -18.98
CA ASN A 348 2.77 14.52 -18.39
C ASN A 348 3.08 15.53 -19.49
N TYR A 349 2.46 16.70 -19.45
CA TYR A 349 2.62 17.73 -20.47
C TYR A 349 4.03 18.35 -20.53
N ALA A 350 4.83 18.19 -19.48
CA ALA A 350 6.25 18.57 -19.51
C ALA A 350 7.09 17.62 -20.37
N GLY A 351 6.65 16.38 -20.58
CA GLY A 351 7.36 15.34 -21.31
C GLY A 351 7.16 15.36 -22.84
N PRO A 352 7.81 14.42 -23.56
CA PRO A 352 7.51 14.17 -24.96
C PRO A 352 6.09 13.58 -25.13
N PRO A 353 5.44 13.77 -26.29
CA PRO A 353 4.14 13.15 -26.55
C PRO A 353 4.30 11.63 -26.68
N PRO A 354 3.34 10.84 -26.18
CA PRO A 354 3.32 9.40 -26.35
C PRO A 354 2.90 8.99 -27.77
N SER A 355 3.09 7.70 -28.09
CA SER A 355 2.72 7.13 -29.39
C SER A 355 1.24 7.40 -29.74
N GLY A 356 0.99 7.83 -30.98
CA GLY A 356 -0.35 8.18 -31.47
C GLY A 356 -0.79 9.60 -31.13
N TYR A 357 -0.03 10.33 -30.33
CA TYR A 357 -0.27 11.72 -29.98
C TYR A 357 0.89 12.62 -30.39
N SER A 358 0.59 13.90 -30.59
CA SER A 358 1.55 14.98 -30.76
C SER A 358 1.33 16.05 -29.70
N LYS A 359 2.37 16.83 -29.41
CA LYS A 359 2.29 17.95 -28.46
C LYS A 359 2.23 19.25 -29.23
N ILE A 360 1.21 20.06 -28.98
CA ILE A 360 1.23 21.47 -29.38
C ILE A 360 1.67 22.28 -28.17
N SER A 361 2.86 22.87 -28.24
CA SER A 361 3.43 23.76 -27.23
C SER A 361 3.33 25.20 -27.71
N LEU A 362 2.71 26.06 -26.92
CA LEU A 362 2.54 27.47 -27.22
C LEU A 362 3.38 28.34 -26.28
N ALA A 363 4.17 29.22 -26.88
CA ALA A 363 4.79 30.35 -26.21
C ALA A 363 4.23 31.68 -26.74
N THR A 364 4.32 32.73 -25.92
CA THR A 364 3.97 34.10 -26.29
C THR A 364 5.18 34.99 -26.16
N VAL A 365 5.36 35.90 -27.13
CA VAL A 365 6.44 36.89 -27.13
C VAL A 365 5.90 38.24 -27.58
N ASN A 366 6.58 39.32 -27.21
CA ASN A 366 6.32 40.63 -27.80
C ASN A 366 7.05 40.79 -29.15
N SER A 367 6.84 41.93 -29.82
CA SER A 367 7.47 42.28 -31.11
C SER A 367 9.00 42.38 -31.05
N ALA A 368 9.60 42.52 -29.86
CA ALA A 368 11.04 42.45 -29.62
C ALA A 368 11.53 41.02 -29.27
N ASN A 369 10.66 40.02 -29.42
CA ASN A 369 10.91 38.61 -29.11
C ASN A 369 11.18 38.30 -27.62
N ALA A 370 10.78 39.19 -26.71
CA ALA A 370 10.84 38.94 -25.27
C ALA A 370 9.65 38.09 -24.83
N SER A 371 9.88 37.09 -23.97
CA SER A 371 8.83 36.17 -23.51
C SER A 371 7.76 36.87 -22.68
N LEU A 372 6.51 36.56 -23.02
CA LEU A 372 5.32 36.94 -22.28
C LEU A 372 4.66 35.68 -21.69
N SER A 373 3.92 35.84 -20.59
CA SER A 373 3.17 34.76 -19.96
C SER A 373 1.80 35.24 -19.48
N GLY A 374 0.87 34.32 -19.24
CA GLY A 374 -0.46 34.63 -18.76
C GLY A 374 -1.48 34.90 -19.87
N PHE A 375 -1.19 34.62 -21.14
CA PHE A 375 -2.14 34.89 -22.23
C PHE A 375 -3.08 33.72 -22.41
N TYR A 376 -4.39 34.00 -22.37
CA TYR A 376 -5.42 32.98 -22.48
C TYR A 376 -5.41 32.35 -23.87
N THR A 377 -5.33 31.02 -23.89
CA THR A 377 -5.16 30.18 -25.07
C THR A 377 -6.21 29.10 -25.08
N THR A 378 -6.75 28.78 -26.26
CA THR A 378 -7.74 27.72 -26.46
C THR A 378 -7.34 26.78 -27.59
N PHE A 379 -7.67 25.50 -27.44
CA PHE A 379 -7.42 24.42 -28.38
C PHE A 379 -8.75 23.85 -28.87
N TRP A 380 -8.83 23.57 -30.17
CA TRP A 380 -10.06 23.18 -30.85
C TRP A 380 -9.81 22.05 -31.85
N SER A 381 -10.83 21.21 -32.05
CA SER A 381 -10.81 20.10 -33.03
C SER A 381 -11.37 20.46 -34.40
N THR A 382 -12.09 21.57 -34.54
CA THR A 382 -12.76 21.94 -35.81
C THR A 382 -12.76 23.46 -36.03
N ALA A 383 -12.66 23.90 -37.29
CA ALA A 383 -12.73 25.32 -37.68
C ALA A 383 -14.14 25.94 -37.62
N SER A 384 -15.20 25.12 -37.62
CA SER A 384 -16.58 25.54 -37.90
C SER A 384 -17.21 26.44 -36.82
N ILE A 385 -16.53 26.70 -35.71
CA ILE A 385 -17.09 27.37 -34.52
C ILE A 385 -16.29 28.63 -34.13
N LEU A 386 -15.41 29.09 -35.04
CA LEU A 386 -14.50 30.22 -34.84
C LEU A 386 -15.13 31.61 -35.05
N GLN A 387 -16.43 31.69 -35.37
CA GLN A 387 -17.18 32.94 -35.52
C GLN A 387 -18.20 33.09 -34.37
N GLY A 388 -17.90 33.94 -33.39
CA GLY A 388 -18.91 34.49 -32.47
C GLY A 388 -18.88 34.02 -31.02
N CYS A 389 -17.83 33.31 -30.57
CA CYS A 389 -17.76 32.90 -29.19
C CYS A 389 -17.33 34.06 -28.27
N SER A 390 -18.29 34.70 -27.58
CA SER A 390 -18.02 35.59 -26.44
C SER A 390 -17.74 34.74 -25.21
N SER A 391 -16.55 34.92 -24.62
CA SER A 391 -16.06 34.21 -23.42
C SER A 391 -17.13 33.94 -22.34
N PRO A 392 -17.17 32.75 -21.70
CA PRO A 392 -16.22 31.64 -21.86
C PRO A 392 -16.63 30.66 -22.97
N CYS A 393 -15.66 30.30 -23.81
CA CYS A 393 -15.83 29.41 -24.95
C CYS A 393 -15.87 27.91 -24.64
N SER A 394 -15.82 27.55 -23.36
CA SER A 394 -15.72 26.18 -22.86
C SER A 394 -16.97 25.31 -23.09
N VAL A 395 -18.08 25.90 -23.59
CA VAL A 395 -19.34 25.18 -23.86
C VAL A 395 -19.61 24.95 -25.35
N SER A 396 -18.73 25.43 -26.22
CA SER A 396 -18.89 25.34 -27.67
C SER A 396 -18.45 23.96 -28.20
N GLN A 397 -19.18 23.41 -29.17
CA GLN A 397 -18.75 22.18 -29.85
C GLN A 397 -17.32 22.34 -30.39
N GLY A 398 -16.55 21.26 -30.36
CA GLY A 398 -15.17 21.24 -30.84
C GLY A 398 -14.12 21.90 -29.93
N PHE A 399 -14.50 22.58 -28.84
CA PHE A 399 -13.56 23.01 -27.80
C PHE A 399 -12.89 21.79 -27.12
N LEU A 400 -11.58 21.83 -26.96
CA LEU A 400 -10.82 20.73 -26.35
C LEU A 400 -10.25 21.13 -24.99
N TYR A 401 -9.58 22.28 -24.93
CA TYR A 401 -8.80 22.68 -23.76
C TYR A 401 -8.52 24.18 -23.77
N SER A 402 -8.32 24.75 -22.59
CA SER A 402 -7.83 26.12 -22.42
C SER A 402 -6.73 26.18 -21.37
N CYS A 403 -5.77 27.08 -21.57
CA CYS A 403 -4.69 27.34 -20.64
C CYS A 403 -4.17 28.77 -20.78
N PHE A 404 -3.25 29.17 -19.91
CA PHE A 404 -2.52 30.41 -20.03
C PHE A 404 -1.09 30.11 -20.50
N SER A 405 -0.61 30.86 -21.49
CA SER A 405 0.73 30.66 -22.04
C SER A 405 1.84 30.98 -21.01
N PRO A 406 3.01 30.34 -21.08
CA PRO A 406 3.32 29.20 -21.92
C PRO A 406 2.56 27.95 -21.47
N CYS A 407 1.99 27.20 -22.41
CA CYS A 407 1.29 25.96 -22.10
C CYS A 407 1.37 24.97 -23.25
N ALA A 408 0.97 23.72 -22.98
CA ALA A 408 0.98 22.67 -23.98
C ALA A 408 -0.27 21.78 -23.85
N TYR A 409 -0.63 21.15 -24.96
CA TYR A 409 -1.72 20.19 -25.02
C TYR A 409 -1.35 19.03 -25.95
N PHE A 410 -1.74 17.82 -25.57
CA PHE A 410 -1.57 16.65 -26.44
C PHE A 410 -2.81 16.47 -27.31
N VAL A 411 -2.57 16.20 -28.58
CA VAL A 411 -3.58 16.02 -29.61
C VAL A 411 -3.33 14.72 -30.36
N ALA A 412 -4.39 14.03 -30.80
CA ALA A 412 -4.24 12.79 -31.54
C ALA A 412 -3.63 13.05 -32.94
N ASN A 413 -2.79 12.14 -33.39
CA ASN A 413 -2.16 12.20 -34.71
C ASN A 413 -3.18 12.06 -35.85
N GLY A 414 -2.84 12.57 -37.04
CA GLY A 414 -3.64 12.42 -38.26
C GLY A 414 -4.86 13.34 -38.35
N ALA A 415 -4.88 14.43 -37.59
CA ALA A 415 -5.98 15.40 -37.57
C ALA A 415 -5.47 16.84 -37.61
N THR A 416 -6.36 17.77 -37.96
CA THR A 416 -6.10 19.21 -37.90
C THR A 416 -6.74 19.79 -36.66
N TYR A 417 -5.97 20.57 -35.91
CA TYR A 417 -6.43 21.28 -34.72
C TYR A 417 -6.31 22.78 -34.93
N TYR A 418 -6.98 23.55 -34.07
CA TYR A 418 -6.91 25.00 -34.12
C TYR A 418 -6.51 25.56 -32.76
N VAL A 419 -5.58 26.51 -32.77
CA VAL A 419 -5.14 27.22 -31.57
C VAL A 419 -5.53 28.69 -31.71
N ALA A 420 -6.14 29.24 -30.67
CA ALA A 420 -6.50 30.65 -30.61
C ALA A 420 -5.94 31.29 -29.36
N VAL A 421 -5.55 32.56 -29.48
CA VAL A 421 -4.98 33.35 -28.39
C VAL A 421 -5.75 34.65 -28.21
N ALA A 422 -5.93 35.09 -26.97
CA ALA A 422 -6.64 36.32 -26.63
C ALA A 422 -5.67 37.49 -26.38
N ASP A 423 -6.14 38.70 -26.66
CA ASP A 423 -5.44 39.93 -26.26
C ASP A 423 -5.46 40.08 -24.73
N TYR A 424 -4.45 40.75 -24.18
CA TYR A 424 -4.34 40.94 -22.74
C TYR A 424 -3.63 42.25 -22.40
N GLY A 425 -4.26 43.08 -21.57
CA GLY A 425 -3.73 44.40 -21.22
C GLY A 425 -3.62 45.30 -22.45
N SER A 426 -2.45 45.89 -22.67
CA SER A 426 -2.14 46.67 -23.88
C SER A 426 -1.65 45.81 -25.05
N GLU A 427 -1.37 44.52 -24.83
CA GLU A 427 -0.77 43.67 -25.86
C GLU A 427 -1.87 43.06 -26.74
N THR A 428 -1.77 43.31 -28.05
CA THR A 428 -2.68 42.76 -29.07
C THR A 428 -1.95 41.76 -29.96
N PHE A 429 -2.63 40.65 -30.28
CA PHE A 429 -2.07 39.63 -31.16
C PHE A 429 -1.76 40.24 -32.53
N SER A 430 -0.51 40.12 -32.96
CA SER A 430 -0.05 40.62 -34.25
C SER A 430 -0.04 39.51 -35.30
N HIS A 431 0.73 38.45 -35.05
CA HIS A 431 0.89 37.30 -35.95
C HIS A 431 1.49 36.10 -35.21
N TRP A 432 1.41 34.92 -35.83
CA TRP A 432 2.12 33.73 -35.41
C TRP A 432 3.56 33.77 -35.90
N GLY A 433 4.45 32.99 -35.29
CA GLY A 433 5.88 32.97 -35.64
C GLY A 433 6.19 32.54 -37.09
N ASP A 434 5.22 31.98 -37.81
CA ASP A 434 5.29 31.68 -39.24
C ASP A 434 4.80 32.84 -40.14
N GLY A 435 4.41 33.97 -39.56
CA GLY A 435 3.87 35.15 -40.25
C GLY A 435 2.35 35.15 -40.41
N THR A 436 1.64 34.11 -39.98
CA THR A 436 0.17 34.04 -40.11
C THR A 436 -0.50 35.11 -39.25
N THR A 437 -1.32 35.98 -39.85
CA THR A 437 -2.03 37.06 -39.13
C THR A 437 -3.43 36.65 -38.65
N ALA A 438 -3.92 35.49 -39.07
CA ALA A 438 -5.16 34.94 -38.55
C ALA A 438 -4.97 34.54 -37.08
N ARG A 439 -5.80 35.07 -36.17
CA ARG A 439 -5.76 34.75 -34.74
C ARG A 439 -5.98 33.26 -34.45
N TYR A 440 -6.73 32.59 -35.31
CA TYR A 440 -6.94 31.14 -35.25
C TYR A 440 -5.93 30.45 -36.16
N HIS A 441 -4.99 29.73 -35.55
CA HIS A 441 -3.95 29.02 -36.28
C HIS A 441 -4.35 27.57 -36.48
N ALA A 442 -4.30 27.12 -37.74
CA ALA A 442 -4.53 25.73 -38.08
C ALA A 442 -3.22 24.94 -37.93
N VAL A 443 -3.26 23.89 -37.12
CA VAL A 443 -2.14 22.99 -36.87
C VAL A 443 -2.47 21.62 -37.44
N VAL A 444 -1.82 21.27 -38.56
CA VAL A 444 -1.97 19.96 -39.19
C VAL A 444 -1.02 18.97 -38.52
N ILE A 445 -1.55 17.93 -37.89
CA ILE A 445 -0.77 16.89 -37.23
C ILE A 445 -0.71 15.66 -38.12
N GLY A 446 0.51 15.26 -38.50
CA GLY A 446 0.76 14.04 -39.28
C GLY A 446 0.52 12.76 -38.49
N SER A 447 0.84 11.60 -39.08
CA SER A 447 0.63 10.29 -38.46
C SER A 447 1.67 9.94 -37.37
N SER A 448 2.86 10.54 -37.42
CA SER A 448 3.93 10.35 -36.45
C SER A 448 3.84 11.32 -35.27
N SER A 449 4.16 10.87 -34.06
CA SER A 449 4.21 11.71 -32.87
C SER A 449 5.31 12.77 -32.98
N LEU A 450 4.95 14.05 -32.79
CA LEU A 450 5.90 15.17 -32.83
C LEU A 450 5.54 16.29 -31.85
N VAL A 451 6.49 17.19 -31.60
CA VAL A 451 6.27 18.44 -30.85
C VAL A 451 6.16 19.59 -31.84
N VAL A 452 4.98 20.18 -31.95
CA VAL A 452 4.73 21.43 -32.67
C VAL A 452 4.94 22.58 -31.70
N ASN A 453 5.89 23.46 -32.00
CA ASN A 453 6.08 24.70 -31.24
C ASN A 453 5.42 25.84 -31.99
N LEU A 454 4.43 26.47 -31.35
CA LEU A 454 3.80 27.70 -31.81
C LEU A 454 4.33 28.85 -30.98
N VAL A 455 4.52 29.99 -31.64
CA VAL A 455 4.85 31.26 -31.02
C VAL A 455 3.80 32.27 -31.47
N ALA A 456 3.08 32.86 -30.53
CA ALA A 456 2.20 33.99 -30.82
C ALA A 456 2.94 35.30 -30.49
N VAL A 457 3.02 36.19 -31.47
CA VAL A 457 3.72 37.49 -31.37
C VAL A 457 2.70 38.58 -31.10
N TYR A 458 2.96 39.37 -30.07
CA TYR A 458 2.12 40.48 -29.63
C TYR A 458 2.79 41.84 -29.84
N SER A 459 1.96 42.85 -30.06
CA SER A 459 2.38 44.24 -30.15
C SER A 459 1.47 45.12 -29.27
N PRO A 460 2.04 46.14 -28.58
CA PRO A 460 1.28 47.12 -27.83
C PRO A 460 0.30 47.96 -28.66
#